data_AF-A0AAJ0U4N7-F1
#
_entry.id   AF-A0AAJ0U4N7-F1
#
_cell.length_a   1.000
_cell.length_b   1.000
_cell.length_c   1.000
_cell.angle_alpha   90.00
_cell.angle_beta   90.00
_cell.angle_gamma   90.00
#
_symmetry.space_group_name_H-M   'P 1'
#
loop_
_entity.id
_entity.type
_entity.pdbx_description
1 polymer ?
#
loop_
_entity_poly.entity_id
_entity_poly.type
_entity_poly.pdbx_seq_one_letter_code
_entity_poly.pdbx_strand_id
1 'polypeptide(L)'
;MNDKDAYIDKLKAQLDQWDSEIDKLRAKANEASADAKIQYQETIDELQSRQDEAKQKLEELQSAGDDAWEDMKASAEDAWNKLSASVSDAVARFK
;
A
#
# COMPACT_ATOMS: atom_id res chain seq x y z
N MET A 1 -15.40 16.23 11.98
CA MET A 1 -14.54 15.63 10.95
C MET A 1 -14.63 16.54 9.75
N ASN A 2 -13.53 17.17 9.35
CA ASN A 2 -13.50 17.91 8.10
C ASN A 2 -13.22 16.92 6.94
N ASP A 3 -13.30 17.40 5.70
CA ASP A 3 -13.09 16.54 4.51
C ASP A 3 -11.68 15.93 4.47
N LYS A 4 -10.69 16.59 5.09
CA LYS A 4 -9.30 16.12 5.15
C LYS A 4 -9.14 14.94 6.09
N ASP A 5 -9.70 15.04 7.29
CA ASP A 5 -9.70 13.96 8.27
C ASP A 5 -10.40 12.71 7.69
N ALA A 6 -11.54 12.90 7.02
CA ALA A 6 -12.28 11.82 6.38
C ALA A 6 -11.48 11.15 5.27
N TYR A 7 -10.72 11.94 4.51
CA TYR A 7 -9.84 11.44 3.48
C TYR A 7 -8.65 10.65 4.07
N ILE A 8 -7.97 11.19 5.09
CA ILE A 8 -6.89 10.50 5.82
C ILE A 8 -7.37 9.15 6.35
N ASP A 9 -8.54 9.11 7.00
CA ASP A 9 -9.03 7.89 7.61
C ASP A 9 -9.43 6.84 6.57
N LYS A 10 -9.95 7.27 5.41
CA LYS A 10 -10.13 6.38 4.25
C LYS A 10 -8.80 5.78 3.80
N LEU A 11 -7.76 6.61 3.65
CA LEU A 11 -6.43 6.15 3.23
C LEU A 11 -5.85 5.14 4.23
N LYS A 12 -5.92 5.43 5.54
CA LYS A 12 -5.51 4.48 6.60
C LYS A 12 -6.21 3.13 6.48
N ALA A 13 -7.54 3.14 6.35
CA ALA A 13 -8.31 1.91 6.23
C ALA A 13 -7.91 1.08 4.99
N GLN A 14 -7.55 1.74 3.88
CA GLN A 14 -7.04 1.05 2.69
C GLN A 14 -5.64 0.46 2.92
N LEU A 15 -4.75 1.17 3.63
CA LEU A 15 -3.44 0.63 4.01
C LEU A 15 -3.57 -0.61 4.90
N ASP A 16 -4.47 -0.57 5.89
CA ASP A 16 -4.73 -1.71 6.78
C ASP A 16 -5.26 -2.93 6.00
N GLN A 17 -6.10 -2.69 4.99
CA GLN A 17 -6.56 -3.74 4.09
C GLN A 17 -5.38 -4.35 3.31
N TRP A 18 -4.52 -3.53 2.72
CA TRP A 18 -3.37 -4.00 1.96
C TRP A 18 -2.32 -4.70 2.83
N ASP A 19 -2.10 -4.24 4.06
CA ASP A 19 -1.29 -4.93 5.08
C ASP A 19 -1.80 -6.38 5.25
N SER A 20 -3.11 -6.53 5.43
CA SER A 20 -3.74 -7.85 5.58
C SER A 20 -3.64 -8.72 4.31
N GLU A 21 -3.66 -8.12 3.12
CA GLU A 21 -3.49 -8.85 1.85
C GLU A 21 -2.04 -9.29 1.64
N ILE A 22 -1.07 -8.43 1.93
CA ILE A 22 0.37 -8.75 1.87
C ILE A 22 0.71 -9.86 2.86
N ASP A 23 0.16 -9.85 4.07
CA ASP A 23 0.36 -10.92 5.04
C ASP A 23 -0.19 -12.28 4.56
N LYS A 24 -1.34 -12.28 3.88
CA LYS A 24 -1.87 -13.49 3.23
C LYS A 24 -0.96 -13.98 2.11
N LEU A 25 -0.39 -13.08 1.30
CA LEU A 25 0.57 -13.44 0.26
C LEU A 25 1.85 -14.04 0.85
N ARG A 26 2.36 -13.48 1.96
CA ARG A 26 3.49 -14.04 2.72
C ARG A 26 3.22 -15.45 3.23
N ALA A 27 2.05 -15.68 3.81
CA ALA A 27 1.66 -17.00 4.27
C ALA A 27 1.67 -18.03 3.12
N LYS A 28 1.05 -17.67 1.98
CA LYS A 28 1.05 -18.51 0.77
C LYS A 28 2.46 -18.75 0.22
N ALA A 29 3.31 -17.73 0.21
CA ALA A 29 4.69 -17.86 -0.26
C ALA A 29 5.50 -18.85 0.58
N ASN A 30 5.23 -18.94 1.88
CA ASN A 30 5.88 -19.88 2.77
C ASN A 30 5.44 -21.34 2.55
N GLU A 31 4.24 -21.55 2.03
CA GLU A 31 3.71 -22.89 1.69
C GLU A 31 4.11 -23.34 0.27
N ALA A 32 4.65 -22.44 -0.55
CA ALA A 32 5.03 -22.70 -1.93
C ALA A 32 6.33 -23.53 -2.05
N SER A 33 6.56 -24.08 -3.25
CA SER A 33 7.84 -24.74 -3.58
C SER A 33 9.01 -23.75 -3.50
N ALA A 34 10.25 -24.27 -3.39
CA ALA A 34 11.44 -23.42 -3.24
C ALA A 34 11.61 -22.39 -4.37
N ASP A 35 11.38 -22.79 -5.63
CA ASP A 35 11.47 -21.88 -6.77
C ASP A 35 10.37 -20.82 -6.77
N ALA A 36 9.12 -21.22 -6.48
CA ALA A 36 8.00 -20.29 -6.41
C ALA A 36 8.15 -19.32 -5.23
N LYS A 37 8.69 -19.79 -4.10
CA LYS A 37 8.95 -18.96 -2.92
C LYS A 37 9.89 -17.81 -3.22
N ILE A 38 10.92 -18.01 -4.05
CA ILE A 38 11.85 -16.92 -4.43
C ILE A 38 11.10 -15.83 -5.20
N GLN A 39 10.33 -16.21 -6.23
CA GLN A 39 9.56 -15.25 -7.03
C GLN A 39 8.50 -14.50 -6.20
N TYR A 40 7.86 -15.21 -5.27
CA TYR A 40 6.89 -14.64 -4.37
C TYR A 40 7.52 -13.68 -3.37
N GLN A 41 8.71 -13.99 -2.86
CA GLN A 41 9.44 -13.10 -1.95
C GLN A 41 9.80 -11.78 -2.64
N GLU A 42 10.29 -11.83 -3.89
CA GLU A 42 10.58 -10.60 -4.66
C GLU A 42 9.32 -9.73 -4.82
N THR A 43 8.18 -10.34 -5.11
CA THR A 43 6.90 -9.63 -5.22
C THR A 43 6.48 -9.02 -3.88
N ILE A 44 6.63 -9.76 -2.78
CA ILE A 44 6.29 -9.29 -1.43
C ILE A 44 7.19 -8.13 -1.00
N ASP A 45 8.48 -8.20 -1.28
CA ASP A 45 9.44 -7.14 -0.94
C ASP A 45 9.10 -5.84 -1.71
N GLU A 46 8.70 -5.96 -2.98
CA GLU A 46 8.21 -4.82 -3.76
C GLU A 46 6.94 -4.20 -3.16
N LEU A 47 5.99 -5.04 -2.73
CA LEU A 47 4.76 -4.57 -2.08
C LEU A 47 5.05 -3.84 -0.77
N GLN A 48 5.99 -4.34 0.03
CA GLN A 48 6.42 -3.68 1.26
C GLN A 48 7.01 -2.30 0.99
N SER A 49 7.91 -2.19 0.01
CA SER A 49 8.51 -0.91 -0.36
C SER A 49 7.47 0.12 -0.78
N ARG A 50 6.49 -0.28 -1.62
CA ARG A 50 5.38 0.59 -2.04
C ARG A 50 4.46 0.96 -0.88
N GLN A 51 4.27 0.05 0.07
CA GLN A 51 3.48 0.31 1.27
C GLN A 51 4.17 1.31 2.19
N ASP A 52 5.48 1.20 2.36
CA ASP A 52 6.26 2.16 3.15
C ASP A 52 6.23 3.56 2.51
N GLU A 53 6.32 3.65 1.18
CA GLU A 53 6.14 4.91 0.44
C GLU A 53 4.74 5.51 0.68
N ALA A 54 3.67 4.71 0.59
CA ALA A 54 2.31 5.17 0.86
C ALA A 54 2.11 5.60 2.33
N LYS A 55 2.72 4.89 3.30
CA LYS A 55 2.72 5.26 4.72
C LYS A 55 3.40 6.61 4.94
N GLN A 56 4.57 6.83 4.32
CA GLN A 56 5.27 8.12 4.37
C GLN A 56 4.41 9.25 3.77
N LYS A 57 3.80 9.02 2.61
CA LYS A 57 2.91 9.99 1.96
C LYS A 57 1.69 10.34 2.81
N LEU A 58 1.16 9.38 3.56
CA LEU A 58 0.08 9.63 4.50
C LEU A 58 0.51 10.52 5.66
N GLU A 59 1.69 10.27 6.23
CA GLU A 59 2.24 11.09 7.32
C GLU A 59 2.51 12.53 6.87
N GLU A 60 3.07 12.69 5.66
CA GLU A 60 3.24 14.00 5.00
C GLU A 60 1.90 14.70 4.83
N LEU A 61 0.90 13.97 4.31
CA LEU A 61 -0.45 14.49 4.12
C LEU A 61 -1.05 14.93 5.46
N GLN A 62 -1.02 14.08 6.49
CA GLN A 62 -1.52 14.40 7.84
C GLN A 62 -0.88 15.64 8.48
N SER A 63 0.37 15.92 8.13
CA SER A 63 1.12 17.06 8.64
C SER A 63 0.97 18.32 7.78
N ALA A 64 0.34 18.22 6.61
CA ALA A 64 0.22 19.32 5.67
C ALA A 64 -0.79 20.37 6.14
N GLY A 65 -0.39 21.65 6.07
CA GLY A 65 -1.29 22.78 6.27
C GLY A 65 -2.25 22.97 5.08
N ASP A 66 -3.21 23.88 5.24
CA ASP A 66 -4.29 24.04 4.25
C ASP A 66 -3.80 24.37 2.84
N ASP A 67 -2.79 25.23 2.73
CA ASP A 67 -2.25 25.70 1.46
C ASP A 67 -1.47 24.63 0.68
N ALA A 68 -0.91 23.63 1.36
CA ALA A 68 -0.11 22.57 0.74
C ALA A 68 -0.88 21.24 0.58
N TRP A 69 -2.09 21.17 1.11
CA TRP A 69 -2.84 19.92 1.23
C TRP A 69 -3.18 19.30 -0.12
N GLU A 70 -3.66 20.09 -1.08
CA GLU A 70 -4.06 19.55 -2.40
C GLU A 70 -2.86 19.01 -3.19
N ASP A 71 -1.70 19.68 -3.09
CA ASP A 71 -0.46 19.21 -3.75
C ASP A 71 0.06 17.91 -3.10
N MET A 72 0.05 17.84 -1.76
CA MET A 72 0.43 16.62 -1.03
C MET A 72 -0.54 15.47 -1.32
N LYS A 73 -1.84 15.78 -1.41
CA LYS A 73 -2.87 14.80 -1.75
C LYS A 73 -2.63 14.20 -3.13
N ALA A 74 -2.31 15.01 -4.14
CA ALA A 74 -2.00 14.50 -5.47
C ALA A 74 -0.78 13.55 -5.46
N SER A 75 0.26 13.88 -4.70
CA SER A 75 1.42 12.99 -4.52
C SER A 75 1.06 11.70 -3.78
N ALA A 76 0.18 11.76 -2.78
CA ALA A 76 -0.31 10.57 -2.07
C ALA A 76 -1.17 9.69 -2.97
N GLU A 77 -2.03 10.27 -3.81
CA GLU A 77 -2.89 9.52 -4.75
C GLU A 77 -2.08 8.70 -5.75
N ASP A 78 -0.96 9.21 -6.24
CA ASP A 78 -0.06 8.46 -7.11
C ASP A 78 0.54 7.23 -6.41
N ALA A 79 1.05 7.40 -5.17
CA ALA A 79 1.55 6.30 -4.37
C ALA A 79 0.44 5.25 -4.06
N TRP A 80 -0.77 5.71 -3.76
CA TRP A 80 -1.94 4.85 -3.54
C TRP A 80 -2.29 4.02 -4.78
N ASN A 81 -2.31 4.65 -5.95
CA ASN A 81 -2.63 3.97 -7.20
C ASN A 81 -1.58 2.90 -7.54
N LYS A 82 -0.29 3.22 -7.35
CA LYS A 82 0.82 2.27 -7.56
C LYS A 82 0.75 1.08 -6.62
N LEU A 83 0.47 1.31 -5.33
CA LEU A 83 0.33 0.24 -4.35
C LEU A 83 -0.90 -0.62 -4.66
N SER A 84 -2.06 0.00 -4.91
CA SER A 84 -3.28 -0.71 -5.27
C SER A 84 -3.10 -1.62 -6.49
N ALA A 85 -2.43 -1.12 -7.54
CA ALA A 85 -2.16 -1.89 -8.75
C ALA A 85 -1.28 -3.11 -8.44
N SER A 86 -0.18 -2.92 -7.70
CA SER A 86 0.71 -4.03 -7.35
C SER A 86 0.07 -5.05 -6.44
N VAL A 87 -0.71 -4.63 -5.44
CA VAL A 87 -1.42 -5.57 -4.57
C VAL A 87 -2.40 -6.40 -5.38
N SER A 88 -3.20 -5.76 -6.25
CA SER A 88 -4.13 -6.45 -7.15
C SER A 88 -3.42 -7.44 -8.07
N ASP A 89 -2.31 -7.04 -8.67
CA ASP A 89 -1.50 -7.89 -9.55
C ASP A 89 -0.91 -9.09 -8.79
N ALA A 90 -0.38 -8.86 -7.59
CA ALA A 90 0.16 -9.93 -6.76
C ALA A 90 -0.94 -10.92 -6.32
N VAL A 91 -2.09 -10.42 -5.87
CA VAL A 91 -3.24 -11.26 -5.53
C VAL A 91 -3.72 -12.08 -6.73
N ALA A 92 -3.71 -11.52 -7.94
CA ALA A 92 -4.06 -12.23 -9.16
C ALA A 92 -3.05 -13.33 -9.53
N ARG A 93 -1.74 -13.10 -9.31
CA ARG A 93 -0.66 -14.06 -9.56
C ARG A 93 -0.60 -15.20 -8.54
N PHE A 94 -1.10 -14.98 -7.33
CA PHE A 94 -1.12 -15.94 -6.22
C PHE A 94 -2.46 -16.70 -6.08
N LYS A 95 -3.36 -16.56 -7.07
CA LYS A 95 -4.54 -17.40 -7.23
C LYS A 95 -4.19 -18.69 -7.95
#